data_AF-A0A6A5ENV7-F1
#
_entry.id   AF-A0A6A5ENV7-F1
#
_cell.length_a   1.000
_cell.length_b   1.000
_cell.length_c   1.000
_cell.angle_alpha   90.00
_cell.angle_beta   90.00
_cell.angle_gamma   90.00
#
_symmetry.space_group_name_H-M   'P 1'
#
loop_
_entity.id
_entity.type
_entity.pdbx_description
1 polymer ?
#
loop_
_entity_poly.entity_id
_entity_poly.type
_entity_poly.pdbx_seq_one_letter_code
_entity_poly.pdbx_strand_id
1 'polypeptide(L)'
;MNWTEAQSYCRANHTDLASVRNMTENRMVLAAGGNRPWVWIGLFRDSWKWSDGRTSSFSFWKTGQPDDKNGNEACVAADFSQSGAWEDWSCDMERAFICYGPAVPVSKKVLKVKFENKNNVDLNDPAVMEAMLKQLKQKLRAQGRGRQHQTELEEAGRWKSLPQGRQEDQQEEEEEGGAVVVEMF
;
A
#
# COMPACT_ATOMS: atom_id res chain seq x y z
N MET A 1 -20.16 -4.33 2.38
CA MET A 1 -20.45 -5.23 1.24
C MET A 1 -20.12 -6.65 1.64
N ASN A 2 -20.92 -7.61 1.19
CA ASN A 2 -20.55 -9.02 1.27
C ASN A 2 -19.36 -9.31 0.34
N TRP A 3 -18.74 -10.49 0.47
CA TRP A 3 -17.51 -10.78 -0.28
C TRP A 3 -17.71 -10.78 -1.80
N THR A 4 -18.83 -11.34 -2.29
CA THR A 4 -19.14 -11.42 -3.72
C THR A 4 -19.42 -10.04 -4.32
N GLU A 5 -20.12 -9.18 -3.60
CA GLU A 5 -20.34 -7.79 -3.97
C GLU A 5 -19.02 -7.01 -4.02
N ALA A 6 -18.17 -7.18 -3.01
CA ALA A 6 -16.85 -6.56 -2.97
C ALA A 6 -15.97 -7.00 -4.14
N GLN A 7 -15.96 -8.29 -4.49
CA GLN A 7 -15.27 -8.79 -5.68
C GLN A 7 -15.82 -8.16 -6.96
N SER A 8 -17.14 -8.15 -7.11
CA SER A 8 -17.80 -7.59 -8.30
C SER A 8 -17.46 -6.11 -8.47
N TYR A 9 -17.44 -5.37 -7.36
CA TYR A 9 -17.04 -3.98 -7.33
C TYR A 9 -15.57 -3.79 -7.72
N CYS A 10 -14.65 -4.59 -7.17
CA CYS A 10 -13.23 -4.50 -7.53
C CYS A 10 -12.99 -4.84 -9.01
N ARG A 11 -13.70 -5.82 -9.58
CA ARG A 11 -13.59 -6.15 -11.01
C ARG A 11 -14.18 -5.07 -11.93
N ALA A 12 -15.14 -4.30 -11.44
CA ALA A 12 -15.73 -3.20 -12.21
C ALA A 12 -14.85 -1.95 -12.23
N ASN A 13 -14.05 -1.71 -11.19
CA ASN A 13 -13.28 -0.47 -11.00
C ASN A 13 -11.76 -0.66 -11.04
N HIS A 14 -11.28 -1.88 -10.79
CA HIS A 14 -9.87 -2.27 -10.67
C HIS A 14 -9.64 -3.64 -11.32
N THR A 15 -8.67 -4.43 -10.83
CA THR A 15 -8.42 -5.80 -11.32
C THR A 15 -9.31 -6.82 -10.60
N ASP A 16 -9.18 -6.95 -9.27
CA ASP A 16 -9.95 -7.89 -8.43
C ASP A 16 -9.79 -7.51 -6.94
N LEU A 17 -10.33 -8.28 -6.00
CA LEU A 17 -9.94 -8.22 -4.58
C LEU A 17 -8.44 -8.50 -4.41
N ALA A 18 -7.87 -7.98 -3.33
CA ALA A 18 -6.44 -8.10 -3.09
C ALA A 18 -5.97 -9.54 -2.86
N SER A 19 -4.96 -9.93 -3.62
CA SER A 19 -4.17 -11.13 -3.39
C SER A 19 -2.98 -10.84 -2.49
N VAL A 20 -2.71 -11.74 -1.54
CA VAL A 20 -1.59 -11.61 -0.61
C VAL A 20 -0.66 -12.80 -0.77
N ARG A 21 0.35 -12.66 -1.62
CA ARG A 21 1.23 -13.74 -2.07
C ARG A 21 2.57 -13.79 -1.34
N ASN A 22 2.85 -12.79 -0.49
CA ASN A 22 4.03 -12.70 0.35
C ASN A 22 3.83 -11.69 1.49
N MET A 23 4.81 -11.62 2.40
CA MET A 23 4.76 -10.70 3.55
C MET A 23 4.78 -9.21 3.16
N THR A 24 5.41 -8.85 2.04
CA THR A 24 5.43 -7.46 1.55
C THR A 24 4.03 -7.03 1.12
N GLU A 25 3.32 -7.87 0.37
CA GLU A 25 1.92 -7.63 -0.01
C GLU A 25 1.00 -7.59 1.21
N ASN A 26 1.25 -8.41 2.24
CA ASN A 26 0.48 -8.37 3.50
C ASN A 26 0.65 -7.02 4.21
N ARG A 27 1.87 -6.48 4.24
CA ARG A 27 2.14 -5.15 4.79
C ARG A 27 1.49 -4.04 3.97
N MET A 28 1.48 -4.17 2.64
CA MET A 28 0.76 -3.22 1.78
C MET A 28 -0.73 -3.21 2.09
N VAL A 29 -1.36 -4.39 2.22
CA VAL A 29 -2.77 -4.52 2.63
C VAL A 29 -3.01 -3.86 4.00
N LEU A 30 -2.16 -4.15 4.99
CA LEU A 30 -2.26 -3.57 6.34
C LEU A 30 -2.16 -2.04 6.32
N ALA A 31 -1.19 -1.49 5.58
CA ALA A 31 -1.00 -0.05 5.44
C ALA A 31 -2.20 0.62 4.75
N ALA A 32 -2.80 -0.08 3.79
CA ALA A 32 -3.90 0.44 2.98
C ALA A 32 -5.22 0.51 3.78
N GLY A 33 -5.57 -0.52 4.55
CA GLY A 33 -6.89 -0.59 5.20
C GLY A 33 -7.07 0.24 6.49
N GLY A 34 -6.06 1.01 6.91
CA GLY A 34 -6.18 1.97 8.02
C GLY A 34 -6.63 1.32 9.35
N ASN A 35 -7.62 1.91 10.03
CA ASN A 35 -8.10 1.46 11.35
C ASN A 35 -9.22 0.40 11.29
N ARG A 36 -9.42 -0.27 10.14
CA ARG A 36 -10.49 -1.28 10.00
C ARG A 36 -10.04 -2.60 10.63
N PRO A 37 -10.86 -3.25 11.46
CA PRO A 37 -10.42 -4.46 12.18
C PRO A 37 -10.33 -5.69 11.28
N TRP A 38 -11.31 -5.89 10.38
CA TRP A 38 -11.32 -7.01 9.44
C TRP A 38 -11.67 -6.51 8.04
N VAL A 39 -10.89 -6.96 7.07
CA VAL A 39 -10.99 -6.47 5.69
C VAL A 39 -10.98 -7.65 4.72
N TRP A 40 -11.95 -7.71 3.81
CA TRP A 40 -12.01 -8.75 2.78
C TRP A 40 -10.80 -8.69 1.85
N ILE A 41 -10.22 -9.87 1.60
CA ILE A 41 -9.19 -10.12 0.59
C ILE A 41 -9.68 -11.20 -0.38
N GLY A 42 -8.98 -11.39 -1.50
CA GLY A 42 -9.41 -12.23 -2.61
C GLY A 42 -9.32 -13.74 -2.38
N LEU A 43 -8.93 -14.19 -1.18
CA LEU A 43 -8.81 -15.62 -0.87
C LEU A 43 -10.18 -16.20 -0.50
N PHE A 44 -10.51 -17.37 -1.06
CA PHE A 44 -11.76 -18.07 -0.77
C PHE A 44 -11.62 -19.59 -0.82
N ARG A 45 -12.57 -20.28 -0.19
CA ARG A 45 -12.62 -21.73 0.02
C ARG A 45 -13.09 -22.45 -1.24
N ASP A 46 -12.19 -22.50 -2.22
CA ASP A 46 -12.16 -23.48 -3.30
C ASP A 46 -10.69 -23.86 -3.53
N SER A 47 -10.22 -24.80 -2.72
CA SER A 47 -8.79 -25.12 -2.58
C SER A 47 -7.89 -23.93 -2.20
N TRP A 48 -8.44 -22.95 -1.46
CA TRP A 48 -7.74 -21.72 -1.04
C TRP A 48 -7.07 -20.99 -2.22
N LYS A 49 -7.88 -20.66 -3.22
CA LYS A 49 -7.42 -19.95 -4.42
C LYS A 49 -7.73 -18.45 -4.34
N TRP A 50 -6.91 -17.66 -5.00
CA TRP A 50 -7.14 -16.23 -5.16
C TRP A 50 -8.16 -15.96 -6.27
N SER A 51 -9.03 -14.97 -6.05
CA SER A 51 -10.09 -14.59 -6.99
C SER A 51 -9.58 -14.04 -8.31
N ASP A 52 -8.39 -13.44 -8.31
CA ASP A 52 -7.70 -12.96 -9.51
C ASP A 52 -7.03 -14.08 -10.33
N GLY A 53 -7.14 -15.34 -9.88
CA GLY A 53 -6.57 -16.52 -10.52
C GLY A 53 -5.06 -16.70 -10.29
N ARG A 54 -4.41 -15.84 -9.50
CA ARG A 54 -3.00 -15.99 -9.17
C ARG A 54 -2.82 -17.12 -8.15
N THR A 55 -1.62 -17.70 -8.16
CA THR A 55 -1.26 -18.79 -7.25
C THR A 55 -0.15 -18.35 -6.30
N SER A 56 -0.20 -18.79 -5.05
CA SER A 56 0.91 -18.65 -4.10
C SER A 56 0.87 -19.77 -3.06
N SER A 57 2.04 -20.16 -2.58
CA SER A 57 2.19 -21.05 -1.41
C SER A 57 2.24 -20.28 -0.09
N PHE A 58 2.21 -18.94 -0.14
CA PHE A 58 2.21 -18.12 1.06
C PHE A 58 0.89 -18.25 1.80
N SER A 59 0.97 -18.44 3.12
CA SER A 59 -0.17 -18.44 4.01
C SER A 59 0.12 -17.61 5.25
N PHE A 60 -0.82 -16.77 5.65
CA PHE A 60 -0.70 -15.96 6.86
C PHE A 60 -1.91 -16.12 7.78
N TRP A 61 -2.41 -17.35 7.91
CA TRP A 61 -3.49 -17.70 8.82
C TRP A 61 -3.18 -17.30 10.26
N LYS A 62 -4.18 -16.73 10.94
CA LYS A 62 -4.15 -16.55 12.39
C LYS A 62 -4.13 -17.91 13.07
N THR A 63 -3.48 -18.00 14.23
CA THR A 63 -3.47 -19.23 15.03
C THR A 63 -4.90 -19.73 15.26
N GLY A 64 -5.18 -20.97 14.89
CA GLY A 64 -6.49 -21.60 14.98
C GLY A 64 -7.33 -21.54 13.70
N GLN A 65 -6.88 -20.83 12.67
CA GLN A 65 -7.57 -20.70 11.39
C GLN A 65 -6.92 -21.53 10.27
N PRO A 66 -7.66 -21.89 9.21
CA PRO A 66 -9.12 -21.71 9.09
C PRO A 66 -9.90 -22.71 9.95
N ASP A 67 -10.97 -22.27 10.63
CA ASP A 67 -11.75 -23.09 11.58
C ASP A 67 -13.13 -23.54 11.05
N ASP A 68 -13.54 -23.05 9.88
CA ASP A 68 -14.82 -23.38 9.22
C ASP A 68 -16.02 -23.33 10.17
N LYS A 69 -16.16 -22.26 10.94
CA LYS A 69 -17.17 -22.21 11.99
C LYS A 69 -18.57 -22.45 11.42
N ASN A 70 -19.28 -23.43 11.97
CA ASN A 70 -20.60 -23.88 11.50
C ASN A 70 -20.63 -24.41 10.04
N GLY A 71 -19.49 -24.69 9.42
CA GLY A 71 -19.41 -25.20 8.05
C GLY A 71 -19.82 -24.20 6.98
N ASN A 72 -19.75 -22.90 7.25
CA ASN A 72 -20.21 -21.85 6.34
C ASN A 72 -19.20 -20.73 6.10
N GLU A 73 -17.92 -20.95 6.42
CA GLU A 73 -16.87 -19.93 6.32
C GLU A 73 -15.99 -20.16 5.10
N ALA A 74 -16.39 -19.54 4.00
CA ALA A 74 -15.78 -19.73 2.68
C ALA A 74 -14.99 -18.52 2.18
N CYS A 75 -14.99 -17.39 2.88
CA CYS A 75 -14.36 -16.16 2.43
C CYS A 75 -13.39 -15.62 3.48
N VAL A 76 -12.29 -15.02 3.06
CA VAL A 76 -11.20 -14.68 3.98
C VAL A 76 -11.09 -13.18 4.22
N ALA A 77 -11.01 -12.80 5.49
CA ALA A 77 -10.67 -11.45 5.90
C ALA A 77 -9.29 -11.42 6.57
N ALA A 78 -8.54 -10.35 6.32
CA ALA A 78 -7.34 -10.02 7.08
C ALA A 78 -7.76 -9.28 8.36
N ASP A 79 -7.32 -9.78 9.52
CA ASP A 79 -7.46 -9.16 10.84
C ASP A 79 -6.30 -8.20 11.09
N PHE A 80 -6.58 -6.92 10.98
CA PHE A 80 -5.58 -5.85 11.08
C PHE A 80 -5.14 -5.61 12.53
N SER A 81 -5.96 -5.99 13.51
CA SER A 81 -5.54 -6.00 14.91
C SER A 81 -4.44 -7.05 15.17
N GLN A 82 -4.36 -8.06 14.30
CA GLN A 82 -3.39 -9.14 14.33
C GLN A 82 -2.39 -9.07 13.17
N SER A 83 -1.93 -7.87 12.82
CA SER A 83 -0.92 -7.62 11.77
C SER A 83 -1.33 -8.09 10.36
N GLY A 84 -2.63 -8.22 10.10
CA GLY A 84 -3.17 -8.71 8.83
C GLY A 84 -3.25 -10.23 8.73
N ALA A 85 -3.15 -10.96 9.85
CA ALA A 85 -3.35 -12.41 9.87
C ALA A 85 -4.76 -12.79 9.39
N TRP A 86 -4.89 -13.91 8.70
CA TRP A 86 -6.11 -14.27 8.00
C TRP A 86 -7.06 -15.09 8.86
N GLU A 87 -8.35 -14.86 8.67
CA GLU A 87 -9.46 -15.63 9.24
C GLU A 87 -10.46 -15.94 8.11
N ASP A 88 -10.98 -17.16 8.06
CA ASP A 88 -12.16 -17.45 7.25
C ASP A 88 -13.43 -17.02 7.98
N TRP A 89 -14.42 -16.63 7.18
CA TRP A 89 -15.67 -16.06 7.63
C TRP A 89 -16.77 -16.39 6.62
N SER A 90 -18.02 -16.29 7.07
CA SER A 90 -19.18 -16.37 6.17
C SER A 90 -19.09 -15.25 5.13
N CYS A 91 -19.21 -15.62 3.85
CA CYS A 91 -19.13 -14.71 2.71
C CYS A 91 -20.22 -13.63 2.74
N ASP A 92 -21.33 -13.89 3.41
CA ASP A 92 -22.50 -13.00 3.51
C ASP A 92 -22.27 -11.84 4.49
N MET A 93 -21.18 -11.86 5.28
CA MET A 93 -20.89 -10.77 6.21
C MET A 93 -20.45 -9.50 5.51
N GLU A 94 -20.93 -8.36 6.01
CA GLU A 94 -20.53 -7.06 5.52
C GLU A 94 -19.20 -6.64 6.14
N ARG A 95 -18.21 -6.35 5.30
CA ARG A 95 -16.93 -5.79 5.75
C ARG A 95 -16.43 -4.72 4.78
N ALA A 96 -15.43 -3.98 5.24
CA ALA A 96 -14.54 -3.25 4.34
C ALA A 96 -13.78 -4.26 3.47
N PHE A 97 -13.31 -3.82 2.31
CA PHE A 97 -12.57 -4.67 1.39
C PHE A 97 -11.47 -3.87 0.72
N ILE A 98 -10.52 -4.58 0.14
CA ILE A 98 -9.39 -3.99 -0.55
C ILE A 98 -9.30 -4.60 -1.93
N CYS A 99 -9.21 -3.73 -2.94
CA CYS A 99 -8.99 -4.13 -4.31
C CYS A 99 -7.49 -4.17 -4.64
N TYR A 100 -7.12 -5.03 -5.57
CA TYR A 100 -5.87 -4.97 -6.29
C TYR A 100 -6.10 -4.35 -7.66
N GLY A 101 -5.16 -3.52 -8.09
CA GLY A 101 -5.22 -2.84 -9.37
C GLY A 101 -3.83 -2.61 -9.96
N PRO A 102 -3.76 -2.18 -11.24
CA PRO A 102 -2.51 -1.68 -11.79
C PRO A 102 -1.98 -0.55 -10.89
N ALA A 103 -0.65 -0.45 -10.78
CA ALA A 103 -0.04 0.67 -10.10
C ALA A 103 -0.62 1.96 -10.69
N VAL A 104 -1.35 2.74 -9.88
CA VAL A 104 -1.66 4.10 -10.29
C VAL A 104 -0.30 4.74 -10.54
N PRO A 105 0.01 5.30 -11.73
CA PRO A 105 1.33 5.84 -11.99
C PRO A 105 1.61 6.92 -10.95
N VAL A 106 2.41 6.59 -9.93
CA VAL A 106 2.80 7.55 -8.90
C VAL A 106 3.75 8.51 -9.59
N SER A 107 3.18 9.61 -10.09
CA SER A 107 3.94 10.66 -10.74
C SER A 107 4.86 11.31 -9.72
N LYS A 108 6.10 10.82 -9.62
CA LYS A 108 7.14 11.42 -8.80
C LYS A 108 7.48 12.80 -9.37
N LYS A 109 6.81 13.84 -8.85
CA LYS A 109 7.11 15.22 -9.22
C LYS A 109 8.38 15.67 -8.49
N VAL A 110 9.53 15.51 -9.14
CA VAL A 110 10.79 16.04 -8.65
C VAL A 110 10.77 17.57 -8.81
N LEU A 111 10.66 18.29 -7.69
CA LEU A 111 10.74 19.74 -7.67
C LEU A 111 12.21 20.15 -7.58
N LYS A 112 12.78 20.65 -8.68
CA LYS A 112 14.09 21.32 -8.65
C LYS A 112 13.91 22.70 -8.03
N VAL A 113 14.44 22.89 -6.83
CA VAL A 113 14.42 24.16 -6.11
C VAL A 113 15.79 24.81 -6.17
N LYS A 114 15.84 26.12 -6.43
CA LYS A 114 17.06 26.91 -6.38
C LYS A 114 17.13 27.60 -5.02
N PHE A 115 18.18 27.34 -4.26
CA PHE A 115 18.44 28.04 -3.01
C PHE A 115 19.46 29.16 -3.25
N GLU A 116 19.21 30.33 -2.69
CA GLU A 116 20.16 31.44 -2.67
C GLU A 116 20.96 31.38 -1.37
N ASN A 117 22.24 31.03 -1.46
CA ASN A 117 23.12 30.97 -0.30
C ASN A 117 23.71 32.36 0.00
N LYS A 118 22.87 33.26 0.54
CA LYS A 118 23.24 34.67 0.76
C LYS A 118 24.35 34.86 1.79
N ASN A 119 24.54 33.89 2.69
CA ASN A 119 25.46 34.00 3.82
C ASN A 119 26.57 32.93 3.82
N ASN A 120 26.80 32.25 2.68
CA ASN A 120 27.77 31.15 2.58
C ASN A 120 27.60 30.06 3.67
N VAL A 121 26.35 29.66 3.89
CA VAL A 121 25.97 28.60 4.82
C VAL A 121 26.46 27.25 4.27
N ASP A 122 27.02 26.41 5.15
CA ASP A 122 27.36 25.04 4.80
C ASP A 122 26.09 24.20 4.66
N LEU A 123 25.81 23.76 3.44
CA LEU A 123 24.64 22.96 3.10
C LEU A 123 24.81 21.47 3.44
N ASN A 124 25.99 21.05 3.90
CA ASN A 124 26.24 19.69 4.36
C ASN A 124 26.08 19.55 5.87
N ASP A 125 25.89 20.66 6.61
CA ASP A 125 25.57 20.62 8.02
C ASP A 125 24.17 19.99 8.22
N PRO A 126 24.04 18.92 9.03
CA PRO A 126 22.76 18.25 9.26
C PRO A 126 21.67 19.16 9.83
N ALA A 127 22.03 20.10 10.71
CA ALA A 127 21.09 21.04 11.30
C ALA A 127 20.60 22.07 10.27
N VAL A 128 21.47 22.49 9.34
CA VAL A 128 21.11 23.37 8.22
C VAL A 128 20.16 22.64 7.27
N MET A 129 20.48 21.40 6.89
CA MET A 129 19.62 20.60 6.01
C MET A 129 18.23 20.38 6.62
N GLU A 130 18.14 20.02 7.89
CA GLU A 130 16.86 19.86 8.61
C GLU A 130 16.05 21.17 8.63
N ALA A 131 16.69 22.30 8.94
CA ALA A 131 16.03 23.60 8.94
C ALA A 131 15.50 23.98 7.54
N MET A 132 16.28 23.71 6.49
CA MET A 132 15.88 23.96 5.11
C MET A 132 14.72 23.05 4.66
N LEU A 133 14.75 21.76 5.01
CA LEU A 133 13.66 20.83 4.74
C LEU A 133 12.37 21.28 5.43
N LYS A 134 12.47 21.73 6.68
CA LYS A 134 11.32 22.26 7.43
C LYS A 134 10.73 23.49 6.74
N GLN A 135 11.57 24.44 6.30
CA GLN A 135 11.12 25.63 5.56
C GLN A 135 10.49 25.28 4.21
N LEU A 136 11.07 24.33 3.46
CA LEU A 136 10.54 23.87 2.19
C LEU A 136 9.16 23.23 2.36
N LYS A 137 9.00 22.33 3.35
CA LYS A 137 7.72 21.71 3.70
C LYS A 137 6.66 22.76 4.05
N GLN A 138 7.01 23.79 4.82
CA GLN A 138 6.09 24.88 5.16
C GLN A 138 5.67 25.71 3.94
N LYS A 139 6.60 26.09 3.07
CA LYS A 139 6.28 26.85 1.84
C LYS A 139 5.39 26.06 0.88
N LEU A 140 5.64 24.76 0.73
CA LEU A 140 4.81 23.88 -0.10
C LEU A 140 3.38 23.77 0.45
N ARG A 141 3.20 23.74 1.78
CA ARG A 141 1.88 23.77 2.44
C ARG A 141 1.15 25.09 2.20
N ALA A 142 1.86 26.22 2.28
CA ALA A 142 1.28 27.57 2.11
C ALA A 142 0.85 27.88 0.66
N GLN A 143 1.50 27.26 -0.33
CA GLN A 143 1.18 27.46 -1.76
C GLN A 143 -0.03 26.66 -2.26
N GLY A 144 -0.77 25.97 -1.38
CA GLY A 144 -2.11 25.47 -1.72
C GLY A 144 -2.17 24.43 -2.84
N ARG A 145 -1.23 23.47 -2.88
CA ARG A 145 -1.37 22.24 -3.69
C ARG A 145 -1.87 21.07 -2.84
N GLY A 146 -3.00 21.27 -2.17
CA GLY A 146 -3.62 20.26 -1.33
C GLY A 146 -5.10 20.10 -1.67
N ARG A 147 -5.46 18.91 -2.18
CA ARG A 147 -6.73 18.28 -1.81
C ARG A 147 -6.90 16.78 -2.06
N GLN A 148 -5.91 16.04 -2.58
CA GLN A 148 -6.10 14.58 -2.74
C GLN A 148 -4.97 13.65 -2.33
N HIS A 149 -3.76 14.10 -1.98
CA HIS A 149 -2.69 13.17 -1.57
C HIS A 149 -2.00 13.73 -0.32
N GLN A 150 -2.58 13.46 0.85
CA GLN A 150 -1.99 13.83 2.14
C GLN A 150 -1.76 12.62 3.06
N THR A 151 -1.69 11.43 2.48
CA THR A 151 -1.20 10.21 3.12
C THR A 151 0.02 9.76 2.32
N GLU A 152 1.10 9.37 3.02
CA GLU A 152 2.45 9.04 2.53
C GLU A 152 3.47 10.19 2.36
N LEU A 153 3.79 10.89 3.46
CA LEU A 153 5.10 11.58 3.57
C LEU A 153 5.89 11.21 4.85
N GLU A 154 5.56 10.07 5.44
CA GLU A 154 6.37 9.39 6.45
C GLU A 154 6.46 7.95 5.94
N GLU A 155 7.43 7.60 5.08
CA GLU A 155 8.55 6.74 5.45
C GLU A 155 9.69 6.72 4.39
N ALA A 156 9.98 7.83 3.70
CA ALA A 156 11.13 7.91 2.77
C ALA A 156 12.47 8.21 3.48
N GLY A 157 12.56 7.91 4.78
CA GLY A 157 13.77 8.03 5.60
C GLY A 157 14.64 6.78 5.50
N ARG A 158 15.24 6.51 4.34
CA ARG A 158 16.39 5.59 4.27
C ARG A 158 17.35 5.99 3.15
N TRP A 159 18.48 6.52 3.58
CA TRP A 159 19.65 6.98 2.82
C TRP A 159 19.99 6.15 1.58
N LYS A 160 20.28 6.83 0.46
CA LYS A 160 21.22 6.37 -0.56
C LYS A 160 22.22 7.49 -0.85
N SER A 161 23.49 7.27 -0.52
CA SER A 161 24.61 8.05 -1.04
C SER A 161 24.86 7.64 -2.49
N LEU A 162 24.93 8.61 -3.41
CA LEU A 162 25.44 8.39 -4.76
C LEU A 162 26.95 8.59 -4.75
N PRO A 163 27.78 7.65 -5.22
CA PRO A 163 29.16 7.97 -5.59
C PRO A 163 29.14 8.83 -6.86
N GLN A 164 30.02 9.81 -6.91
CA GLN A 164 30.29 10.60 -8.11
C GLN A 164 30.78 9.71 -9.27
N GLY A 165 30.09 9.83 -10.41
CA GLY A 165 30.68 9.74 -11.74
C GLY A 165 30.81 8.35 -12.37
N ARG A 166 29.84 7.98 -13.21
CA ARG A 166 30.04 7.54 -14.61
C ARG A 166 28.69 7.41 -15.31
N GLN A 167 28.66 7.78 -16.58
CA GLN A 167 27.54 7.52 -17.48
C GLN A 167 27.44 6.01 -17.68
N GLU A 168 26.29 5.42 -17.38
CA GLU A 168 25.87 4.14 -17.94
C GLU A 168 24.39 4.24 -18.34
N ASP A 169 24.11 3.58 -19.46
CA ASP A 169 22.92 3.67 -20.28
C ASP A 169 21.63 3.39 -19.52
N GLN A 170 20.57 4.04 -20.01
CA GLN A 170 19.20 3.85 -19.53
C GLN A 170 18.77 2.40 -19.77
N GLN A 171 18.63 1.64 -18.69
CA GLN A 171 17.61 0.61 -18.61
C GLN A 171 16.62 1.04 -17.53
N GLU A 172 15.42 1.40 -17.98
CA GLU A 172 14.24 1.48 -17.14
C GLU A 172 13.99 0.07 -16.58
N GLU A 173 14.36 -0.16 -15.32
CA GLU A 173 13.72 -1.21 -14.54
C GLU A 173 12.35 -0.67 -14.11
N GLU A 174 11.31 -1.03 -14.87
CA GLU A 174 9.94 -1.01 -14.38
C GLU A 174 9.85 -2.02 -13.22
N GLU A 175 9.91 -1.54 -11.97
CA GLU A 175 9.41 -2.34 -10.86
C GLU A 175 7.89 -2.50 -11.05
N GLU A 176 7.45 -3.67 -11.53
CA GLU A 176 6.06 -4.10 -11.46
C GLU A 176 5.65 -4.38 -10.01
N GLY A 177 5.54 -3.32 -9.21
CA GLY A 177 4.89 -3.35 -7.91
C GLY A 177 3.38 -3.17 -8.09
N GLY A 178 2.60 -4.23 -7.91
CA GLY A 178 1.14 -4.12 -7.93
C GLY A 178 0.62 -3.22 -6.79
N ALA A 179 -0.40 -2.42 -7.05
CA ALA A 179 -0.97 -1.51 -6.06
C ALA A 179 -2.21 -2.10 -5.41
N VAL A 180 -2.37 -1.77 -4.13
CA VAL A 180 -3.48 -2.18 -3.29
C VAL A 180 -4.34 -0.93 -3.05
N VAL A 181 -5.57 -0.92 -3.56
CA VAL A 181 -6.49 0.23 -3.50
C VAL A 181 -7.56 -0.05 -2.45
N VAL A 182 -7.78 0.91 -1.54
CA VAL A 182 -8.82 0.82 -0.51
C VAL A 182 -9.96 1.75 -0.89
N GLU A 183 -11.12 1.17 -1.11
CA GLU A 183 -12.34 1.94 -1.33
C GLU A 183 -13.28 1.77 -0.14
N MET A 184 -13.71 2.90 0.42
CA MET A 184 -14.54 2.97 1.62
C MET A 184 -15.98 3.25 1.18
N PHE A 185 -16.91 2.42 1.66
CA PHE A 185 -18.35 2.66 1.59
C PHE A 185 -18.91 2.76 3.01
#